data_AF-A0A7X6RSF4-F1
#
_entry.id   AF-A0A7X6RSF4-F1
#
_cell.length_a   1.000
_cell.length_b   1.000
_cell.length_c   1.000
_cell.angle_alpha   90.00
_cell.angle_beta   90.00
_cell.angle_gamma   90.00
#
_symmetry.space_group_name_H-M   'P 1'
#
loop_
_entity.id
_entity.type
_entity.pdbx_description
1 polymer ?
#
loop_
_entity_poly.entity_id
_entity_poly.type
_entity_poly.pdbx_seq_one_letter_code
_entity_poly.pdbx_strand_id
1 'polypeptide(L)'
;MPTFHISEAADLLGVSADTVRRWVDSGRLPATRDASGRRLIGGADLAGFMRTDTDEDPARRLSSARNRFRGLVTDIVRDRVMASVEIQAGPHRVVSLMSREAADELGLEVGTVATAVVKSTNVVVETTGERHA
;
A
#
# COMPACT_ATOMS: atom_id res chain seq x y z
N MET A 1 23.74 -1.37 -4.14
CA MET A 1 22.31 -1.61 -3.82
C MET A 1 21.94 -0.72 -2.66
N PRO A 2 20.76 -0.09 -2.65
CA PRO A 2 20.33 0.73 -1.51
C PRO A 2 20.22 -0.14 -0.25
N THR A 3 20.55 0.45 0.90
CA THR A 3 20.39 -0.15 2.23
C THR A 3 19.47 0.73 3.06
N PHE A 4 18.61 0.10 3.85
CA PHE A 4 17.59 0.80 4.64
C PHE A 4 17.79 0.54 6.12
N HIS A 5 17.63 1.56 6.96
CA HIS A 5 17.47 1.38 8.39
C HIS A 5 16.11 0.74 8.71
N ILE A 6 15.97 0.22 9.93
CA ILE A 6 14.71 -0.41 10.39
C ILE A 6 13.50 0.50 10.22
N SER A 7 13.63 1.79 10.56
CA SER A 7 12.52 2.75 10.44
C SER A 7 12.08 2.91 8.99
N GLU A 8 13.03 3.10 8.08
CA GLU A 8 12.74 3.25 6.64
C GLU A 8 12.13 1.97 6.06
N ALA A 9 12.63 0.80 6.46
CA ALA A 9 12.04 -0.47 6.07
C ALA A 9 10.62 -0.65 6.62
N ALA A 10 10.36 -0.20 7.85
CA ALA A 10 9.03 -0.26 8.47
C ALA A 10 8.02 0.62 7.74
N ASP A 11 8.43 1.83 7.34
CA ASP A 11 7.62 2.74 6.54
C ASP A 11 7.29 2.13 5.17
N LEU A 12 8.29 1.54 4.49
CA LEU A 12 8.10 0.85 3.21
C LEU A 12 7.19 -0.39 3.31
N LEU A 13 7.25 -1.10 4.44
CA LEU A 13 6.45 -2.30 4.71
C LEU A 13 5.06 -1.98 5.27
N GLY A 14 4.78 -0.72 5.64
CA GLY A 14 3.52 -0.31 6.26
C GLY A 14 3.27 -0.94 7.64
N VAL A 15 4.34 -1.22 8.40
CA VAL A 15 4.28 -1.82 9.75
C VAL A 15 5.09 -1.01 10.76
N SER A 16 5.00 -1.36 12.04
CA SER A 16 5.82 -0.71 13.07
C SER A 16 7.30 -1.12 12.98
N ALA A 17 8.20 -0.24 13.43
CA ALA A 17 9.63 -0.54 13.55
C ALA A 17 9.90 -1.73 14.49
N ASP A 18 9.06 -1.95 15.50
CA ASP A 18 9.15 -3.13 16.38
C ASP A 18 8.82 -4.43 15.64
N THR A 19 7.85 -4.40 14.74
CA THR A 19 7.52 -5.54 13.87
C THR A 19 8.72 -5.92 13.01
N VAL A 20 9.37 -4.93 12.38
CA VAL A 20 10.58 -5.16 11.57
C VAL A 20 11.75 -5.68 12.43
N ARG A 21 11.97 -5.11 13.63
CA ARG A 21 12.99 -5.63 14.56
C ARG A 21 12.77 -7.10 14.87
N ARG A 22 11.53 -7.49 15.20
CA ARG A 22 11.18 -8.88 15.50
C ARG A 22 11.47 -9.81 14.33
N TRP A 23 11.21 -9.41 13.10
CA TRP A 23 11.51 -10.22 11.91
C TRP A 23 13.00 -10.36 11.65
N VAL A 24 13.79 -9.31 11.89
CA VAL A 24 15.24 -9.39 11.81
C VAL A 24 15.80 -10.30 12.90
N ASP A 25 15.31 -10.17 14.13
CA ASP A 25 15.73 -11.00 15.26
C ASP A 25 15.39 -12.48 15.09
N SER A 26 14.26 -12.77 14.44
CA SER A 26 13.88 -14.14 14.11
C SER A 26 14.57 -14.70 12.86
N GLY A 27 15.43 -13.92 12.19
CA GLY A 27 16.09 -14.31 10.93
C GLY A 27 15.15 -14.35 9.71
N ARG A 28 13.92 -13.85 9.85
CA ARG A 28 12.91 -13.82 8.77
C ARG A 28 13.22 -12.73 7.73
N LEU A 29 13.88 -11.66 8.15
CA LEU A 29 14.36 -10.59 7.27
C LEU A 29 15.88 -10.41 7.46
N PRO A 30 16.72 -10.72 6.46
CA PRO A 30 18.17 -10.53 6.57
C PRO A 30 18.54 -9.06 6.82
N ALA A 31 19.45 -8.84 7.77
CA ALA A 31 20.03 -7.52 8.04
C ALA A 31 21.50 -7.65 8.44
N THR A 32 22.30 -6.69 8.01
CA THR A 32 23.70 -6.50 8.44
C THR A 32 23.77 -5.40 9.50
N ARG A 33 24.96 -5.22 10.10
CA ARG A 33 25.24 -4.07 10.98
C ARG A 33 26.25 -3.15 10.32
N ASP A 34 26.03 -1.85 10.44
CA ASP A 34 27.01 -0.84 10.03
C ASP A 34 28.16 -0.69 11.05
N ALA A 35 29.12 0.17 10.75
CA ALA A 35 30.25 0.47 11.63
C ALA A 35 29.83 1.07 12.99
N SER A 36 28.61 1.59 13.10
CA SER A 36 28.02 2.13 14.34
C SER A 36 27.14 1.10 15.08
N GLY A 37 27.06 -0.14 14.59
CA GLY A 37 26.27 -1.22 15.16
C GLY A 37 24.77 -1.17 14.82
N ARG A 38 24.32 -0.22 14.00
CA ARG A 38 22.91 -0.10 13.57
C ARG A 38 22.59 -1.16 12.53
N ARG A 39 21.37 -1.68 12.56
CA ARG A 39 20.90 -2.67 11.58
C ARG A 39 20.59 -2.00 10.25
N LEU A 40 21.08 -2.60 9.17
CA LEU A 40 20.84 -2.24 7.79
C LEU A 40 20.25 -3.43 7.03
N ILE A 41 19.20 -3.17 6.25
CA ILE A 41 18.53 -4.18 5.43
C ILE A 41 18.87 -3.88 3.97
N GLY A 42 19.37 -4.88 3.24
CA GLY A 42 19.63 -4.75 1.81
C GLY A 42 18.33 -4.59 1.03
N GLY A 43 18.28 -3.65 0.09
CA GLY A 43 17.05 -3.38 -0.68
C GLY A 43 16.50 -4.58 -1.45
N ALA A 44 17.36 -5.50 -1.92
CA ALA A 44 16.90 -6.71 -2.60
C ALA A 44 16.31 -7.74 -1.62
N ASP A 45 16.86 -7.83 -0.39
CA ASP A 45 16.33 -8.70 0.66
C ASP A 45 14.95 -8.18 1.10
N LEU A 46 14.82 -6.86 1.30
CA LEU A 46 13.56 -6.21 1.63
C LEU A 46 12.50 -6.42 0.52
N ALA A 47 12.87 -6.19 -0.74
CA ALA A 47 11.96 -6.41 -1.87
C ALA A 47 11.61 -7.90 -2.06
N GLY A 48 12.54 -8.81 -1.79
CA GLY A 48 12.30 -10.25 -1.76
C GLY A 48 11.27 -10.61 -0.70
N PHE A 49 11.44 -10.09 0.51
CA PHE A 49 10.53 -10.29 1.63
C PHE A 49 9.12 -9.80 1.32
N MET A 50 8.97 -8.62 0.70
CA MET A 50 7.67 -8.05 0.31
C MET A 50 6.89 -8.94 -0.68
N ARG A 51 7.57 -9.65 -1.57
CA ARG A 51 6.90 -10.52 -2.55
C ARG A 51 6.29 -11.78 -1.92
N THR A 52 6.85 -12.27 -0.81
CA THR A 52 6.44 -13.55 -0.21
C THR A 52 5.22 -13.42 0.71
N ASP A 53 4.97 -12.24 1.30
CA ASP A 53 3.90 -12.03 2.31
C ASP A 53 2.54 -11.60 1.70
N THR A 54 2.38 -11.66 0.37
CA THR A 54 1.23 -11.03 -0.32
C THR A 54 0.05 -11.99 -0.62
N ASP A 55 -0.19 -13.08 0.11
CA ASP A 55 -1.25 -14.05 -0.27
C ASP A 55 -2.19 -14.50 0.86
N GLU A 56 -3.26 -13.74 1.12
CA GLU A 56 -4.37 -14.22 1.97
C GLU A 56 -5.81 -13.87 1.51
N ASP A 57 -6.06 -13.17 0.39
CA ASP A 57 -7.44 -12.86 -0.07
C ASP A 57 -7.90 -13.78 -1.24
N PRO A 58 -8.85 -14.73 -1.02
CA PRO A 58 -9.39 -15.61 -2.07
C PRO A 58 -10.03 -14.88 -3.24
N ALA A 59 -10.55 -13.65 -3.04
CA ALA A 59 -11.12 -12.83 -4.11
C ALA A 59 -10.07 -12.31 -5.11
N ARG A 60 -8.77 -12.42 -4.80
CA ARG A 60 -7.66 -12.05 -5.71
C ARG A 60 -7.57 -12.93 -6.97
N ARG A 61 -8.20 -14.11 -7.00
CA ARG A 61 -7.91 -15.11 -8.06
C ARG A 61 -8.58 -14.87 -9.41
N LEU A 62 -9.57 -13.97 -9.52
CA LEU A 62 -10.37 -13.79 -10.75
C LEU A 62 -10.35 -12.37 -11.34
N SER A 63 -9.50 -11.46 -10.84
CA SER A 63 -9.39 -10.09 -11.37
C SER A 63 -7.97 -9.75 -11.82
N SER A 64 -7.86 -9.08 -12.97
CA SER A 64 -6.58 -8.51 -13.44
C SER A 64 -6.17 -7.25 -12.66
N ALA A 65 -7.09 -6.65 -11.90
CA ALA A 65 -6.79 -5.55 -11.01
C ALA A 65 -6.23 -6.08 -9.68
N ARG A 66 -4.94 -5.83 -9.44
CA ARG A 66 -4.22 -6.36 -8.27
C ARG A 66 -4.21 -5.40 -7.08
N ASN A 67 -4.37 -4.11 -7.31
CA ASN A 67 -4.34 -3.11 -6.25
C ASN A 67 -5.75 -2.96 -5.67
N ARG A 68 -5.92 -3.30 -4.38
CA ARG A 68 -7.21 -3.20 -3.67
C ARG A 68 -7.00 -2.41 -2.40
N PHE A 69 -7.77 -1.34 -2.23
CA PHE A 69 -7.74 -0.44 -1.09
C PHE A 69 -9.08 -0.50 -0.38
N ARG A 70 -9.18 -1.38 0.62
CA ARG A 70 -10.39 -1.50 1.45
C ARG A 70 -10.38 -0.39 2.50
N GLY A 71 -11.49 0.32 2.60
CA GLY A 71 -11.60 1.49 3.46
C GLY A 71 -13.03 1.93 3.71
N LEU A 72 -13.18 3.08 4.36
CA LEU A 72 -14.46 3.74 4.58
C LEU A 72 -14.67 4.83 3.54
N VAL A 73 -15.87 4.92 2.98
CA VAL A 73 -16.25 6.06 2.14
C VAL A 73 -16.35 7.30 3.02
N THR A 74 -15.58 8.34 2.70
CA THR A 74 -15.51 9.59 3.50
C THR A 74 -16.25 10.75 2.86
N ASP A 75 -16.37 10.77 1.54
CA ASP A 75 -17.09 11.79 0.79
C ASP A 75 -17.64 11.25 -0.53
N ILE A 76 -18.77 11.79 -0.98
CA ILE A 76 -19.34 11.49 -2.30
C ILE A 76 -19.92 12.76 -2.92
N VAL A 77 -19.39 13.15 -4.07
CA VAL A 77 -19.93 14.23 -4.90
C VAL A 77 -20.58 13.62 -6.14
N ARG A 78 -21.88 13.86 -6.33
CA ARG A 78 -22.62 13.40 -7.51
C ARG A 78 -23.02 14.60 -8.36
N ASP A 79 -22.65 14.58 -9.63
CA ASP A 79 -23.14 15.50 -10.64
C ASP A 79 -24.24 14.82 -11.50
N ARG A 80 -24.54 15.34 -12.68
CA ARG A 80 -25.55 14.78 -13.57
C ARG A 80 -25.16 13.42 -14.15
N VAL A 81 -23.89 13.24 -14.50
CA VAL A 81 -23.39 12.04 -15.21
C VAL A 81 -22.29 11.34 -14.43
N MET A 82 -21.49 12.09 -13.68
CA MET A 82 -20.32 11.57 -12.97
C MET A 82 -20.52 11.64 -11.46
N ALA A 83 -19.82 10.77 -10.76
CA ALA A 83 -19.65 10.80 -9.32
C ALA A 83 -18.17 10.69 -8.96
N SER A 84 -17.78 11.43 -7.92
CA SER A 84 -16.51 11.29 -7.22
C SER A 84 -16.78 10.63 -5.87
N VAL A 85 -16.11 9.52 -5.61
CA VAL A 85 -16.20 8.78 -4.35
C VAL A 85 -14.82 8.77 -3.70
N GLU A 86 -14.75 9.24 -2.46
CA GLU A 86 -13.54 9.22 -1.65
C GLU A 86 -13.56 8.06 -0.66
N ILE A 87 -12.47 7.29 -0.60
CA ILE A 87 -12.28 6.19 0.35
C ILE A 87 -11.00 6.42 1.16
N GLN A 88 -11.12 6.42 2.49
CA GLN A 88 -9.99 6.35 3.40
C GLN A 88 -9.62 4.88 3.66
N ALA A 89 -8.48 4.44 3.12
CA ALA A 89 -7.96 3.08 3.21
C ALA A 89 -6.61 3.05 3.92
N GLY A 90 -6.63 2.84 5.24
CA GLY A 90 -5.43 2.94 6.07
C GLY A 90 -4.82 4.34 5.98
N PRO A 91 -3.52 4.49 5.66
CA PRO A 91 -2.88 5.79 5.49
C PRO A 91 -3.21 6.47 4.14
N HIS A 92 -3.91 5.79 3.23
CA HIS A 92 -4.14 6.27 1.88
C HIS A 92 -5.55 6.83 1.70
N ARG A 93 -5.64 8.02 1.11
CA ARG A 93 -6.88 8.60 0.59
C ARG A 93 -6.99 8.29 -0.90
N VAL A 94 -7.99 7.52 -1.30
CA VAL A 94 -8.22 7.09 -2.69
C VAL A 94 -9.48 7.76 -3.24
N VAL A 95 -9.38 8.39 -4.40
CA VAL A 95 -10.53 9.02 -5.08
C VAL A 95 -10.84 8.24 -6.35
N SER A 96 -12.09 7.81 -6.51
CA SER A 96 -12.58 7.16 -7.72
C SER A 96 -13.55 8.09 -8.44
N LEU A 97 -13.32 8.30 -9.73
CA LEU A 97 -14.29 8.90 -10.64
C LEU A 97 -15.02 7.77 -11.36
N MET A 98 -16.34 7.76 -11.26
CA MET A 98 -17.23 6.79 -11.90
C MET A 98 -18.51 7.47 -12.40
N SER A 99 -19.35 6.76 -13.14
CA SER A 99 -20.67 7.29 -13.48
C SER A 99 -21.52 7.43 -12.24
N ARG A 100 -22.46 8.38 -12.26
CA ARG A 100 -23.44 8.54 -11.20
C ARG A 100 -24.25 7.26 -11.02
N GLU A 101 -24.69 6.65 -12.11
CA GLU A 101 -25.48 5.42 -12.09
C GLU A 101 -24.75 4.29 -11.36
N ALA A 102 -23.45 4.12 -11.61
CA ALA A 102 -22.66 3.11 -10.91
C ALA A 102 -22.56 3.38 -9.40
N ALA A 103 -22.40 4.64 -9.00
CA ALA A 103 -22.36 5.01 -7.59
C ALA A 103 -23.70 4.77 -6.88
N ASP A 104 -24.81 5.02 -7.59
CA ASP A 104 -26.17 4.82 -7.09
C ASP A 104 -26.53 3.31 -7.04
N GLU A 105 -26.18 2.53 -8.07
CA GLU A 105 -26.36 1.07 -8.12
C GLU A 105 -25.57 0.34 -7.03
N LEU A 106 -24.38 0.83 -6.71
CA LEU A 106 -23.57 0.30 -5.62
C LEU A 106 -24.07 0.71 -4.22
N GLY A 107 -25.08 1.59 -4.13
CA GLY A 107 -25.62 2.08 -2.86
C GLY A 107 -24.56 2.76 -2.00
N LEU A 108 -23.63 3.51 -2.62
CA LEU A 108 -22.53 4.13 -1.89
C LEU A 108 -23.02 5.29 -1.03
N GLU A 109 -22.68 5.25 0.25
CA GLU A 109 -22.98 6.28 1.23
C GLU A 109 -21.73 6.58 2.05
N VAL A 110 -21.63 7.81 2.57
CA VAL A 110 -20.57 8.18 3.51
C VAL A 110 -20.70 7.30 4.76
N GLY A 111 -19.60 6.67 5.15
CA GLY A 111 -19.54 5.71 6.27
C GLY A 111 -19.60 4.24 5.84
N THR A 112 -19.94 3.95 4.58
CA THR A 112 -19.98 2.56 4.08
C THR A 112 -18.57 2.02 3.85
N VAL A 113 -18.37 0.72 4.13
CA VAL A 113 -17.13 0.03 3.78
C VAL A 113 -17.13 -0.28 2.29
N ALA A 114 -16.13 0.22 1.57
CA ALA A 114 -15.94 -0.03 0.15
C ALA A 114 -14.51 -0.50 -0.13
N THR A 115 -14.28 -1.06 -1.32
CA THR A 115 -12.93 -1.38 -1.79
C THR A 115 -12.69 -0.74 -3.13
N ALA A 116 -11.76 0.23 -3.18
CA ALA A 116 -11.27 0.74 -4.44
C ALA A 116 -10.37 -0.33 -5.10
N VAL A 117 -10.68 -0.67 -6.34
CA VAL A 117 -9.94 -1.67 -7.12
C VAL A 117 -9.28 -0.96 -8.30
N VAL A 118 -7.95 -0.99 -8.35
CA VAL A 118 -7.15 -0.29 -9.36
C VAL A 118 -6.39 -1.31 -10.20
N LYS A 119 -6.47 -1.15 -11.53
CA LYS A 119 -5.75 -2.00 -12.48
C LYS A 119 -4.25 -1.75 -12.37
N SER A 120 -3.45 -2.81 -12.35
CA SER A 120 -1.99 -2.71 -12.14
C SER A 120 -1.28 -1.92 -13.24
N THR A 121 -1.88 -1.79 -14.43
CA THR A 121 -1.32 -1.03 -15.55
C THR A 121 -1.44 0.48 -15.40
N ASN A 122 -2.17 0.96 -14.40
CA ASN A 122 -2.42 2.38 -14.15
C ASN A 122 -1.63 2.84 -12.91
N VAL A 123 -0.30 2.72 -12.99
CA VAL A 123 0.62 3.08 -11.90
C VAL A 123 1.72 3.97 -12.48
N VAL A 124 2.05 5.05 -11.77
CA VAL A 124 3.22 5.88 -12.02
C VAL A 124 4.23 5.59 -10.92
N VAL A 125 5.50 5.43 -11.29
CA VAL A 125 6.59 5.23 -10.34
C VAL A 125 7.43 6.51 -10.30
N GLU A 126 7.55 7.09 -9.11
CA GLU A 126 8.41 8.23 -8.85
C GLU A 126 9.51 7.81 -7.88
N THR A 127 10.70 8.38 -8.02
CA THR A 127 11.78 8.20 -7.03
C THR A 127 11.99 9.53 -6.31
N THR A 128 12.06 9.49 -4.98
CA THR A 128 12.62 10.59 -4.18
C THR A 128 14.12 10.55 -4.42
N GLY A 129 14.58 11.26 -5.46
CA GLY A 129 16.01 11.33 -5.77
C GLY A 129 16.77 11.99 -4.63
N GLU A 130 17.38 11.20 -3.75
CA GLU A 130 18.43 11.72 -2.89
C GLU A 130 19.73 11.83 -3.69
N ARG A 131 20.13 13.08 -3.93
CA ARG A 131 21.53 13.44 -4.08
C ARG A 131 22.20 13.12 -2.73
N HIS A 132 22.91 11.99 -2.66
CA HIS A 132 23.82 11.76 -1.54
C HIS A 132 25.01 12.72 -1.70
N ALA A 133 25.17 13.62 -0.74
CA ALA A 133 26.41 14.35 -0.47
C ALA A 133 27.23 13.58 0.57
#